data_AF-A0A931AX18-F1
#
_entry.id   AF-A0A931AX18-F1
#
_cell.length_a   1.000
_cell.length_b   1.000
_cell.length_c   1.000
_cell.angle_alpha   90.00
_cell.angle_beta   90.00
_cell.angle_gamma   90.00
#
_symmetry.space_group_name_H-M   'P 1'
#
loop_
_entity.id
_entity.type
_entity.pdbx_description
1 polymer ?
#
loop_
_entity_poly.entity_id
_entity_poly.type
_entity_poly.pdbx_seq_one_letter_code
_entity_poly.pdbx_strand_id
1 'polypeptide(L)'
;MEMSHFSVTVCLPPTSPQQLREALDAVMAPFDINATDDWNPDGQWDRWCIDAGDEDRFAVRPEYDGDPRLILQATCPNGDPRGRLPLRCDGGPRGLLDFHATREAAVGRARARWQAEQEDFARLVADYPSAEPLTAFLERHRGSSGGYPREQAVADHHAQPLVRALSHRSAWDRYPHLGLWVLGPDSDPITRFTRDPQADL
;
A
#
# COMPACT_ATOMS: atom_id res chain seq x y z
N MET A 1 -15.92 -8.83 9.81
CA MET A 1 -15.07 -7.80 10.43
C MET A 1 -13.95 -7.53 9.45
N GLU A 2 -13.88 -6.31 8.94
CA GLU A 2 -12.76 -5.87 8.13
C GLU A 2 -11.57 -5.68 9.08
N MET A 3 -10.50 -6.45 8.89
CA MET A 3 -9.29 -6.35 9.72
C MET A 3 -8.51 -5.13 9.24
N SER A 4 -8.57 -4.04 9.99
CA SER A 4 -7.76 -2.85 9.71
C SER A 4 -6.30 -3.14 10.10
N HIS A 5 -5.42 -3.26 9.11
CA HIS A 5 -3.98 -3.27 9.34
C HIS A 5 -3.44 -1.84 9.24
N PHE A 6 -2.52 -1.47 10.13
CA PHE A 6 -1.81 -0.20 10.05
C PHE A 6 -0.32 -0.40 10.29
N SER A 7 0.49 0.37 9.57
CA SER A 7 1.95 0.35 9.74
C SER A 7 2.36 1.43 10.73
N VAL A 8 3.15 1.06 11.73
CA VAL A 8 3.76 2.00 12.69
C VAL A 8 5.28 1.99 12.51
N THR A 9 5.90 3.16 12.68
CA THR A 9 7.36 3.26 12.77
C THR A 9 7.75 3.47 14.23
N VAL A 10 8.58 2.58 14.76
CA VAL A 10 9.05 2.63 16.14
C VAL A 10 10.55 2.95 16.15
N CYS A 11 10.96 3.92 16.98
CA CYS A 11 12.36 4.24 17.22
C CYS A 11 12.80 3.65 18.55
N LEU A 12 13.74 2.70 18.50
CA LEU A 12 14.31 2.06 19.70
C LEU A 12 15.73 2.60 19.97
N PRO A 13 16.19 2.59 21.23
CA PRO A 13 17.62 2.73 21.53
C PRO A 13 18.42 1.60 20.86
N PRO A 14 19.76 1.65 20.85
CA PRO A 14 20.56 0.53 20.36
C PRO A 14 20.19 -0.79 21.06
N THR A 15 19.51 -1.67 20.34
CA THR A 15 18.98 -2.95 20.86
C THR A 15 19.59 -4.10 20.08
N SER A 16 20.02 -5.16 20.78
CA SER A 16 20.47 -6.38 20.11
C SER A 16 19.29 -7.08 19.41
N PRO A 17 19.50 -7.76 18.28
CA PRO A 17 18.41 -8.49 17.62
C PRO A 17 17.71 -9.49 18.54
N GLN A 18 18.42 -10.07 19.51
CA GLN A 18 17.88 -11.02 20.47
C GLN A 18 16.89 -10.36 21.45
N GLN A 19 17.10 -9.09 21.78
CA GLN A 19 16.23 -8.31 22.68
C GLN A 19 15.19 -7.47 21.93
N LEU A 20 15.24 -7.45 20.60
CA LEU A 20 14.40 -6.59 19.78
C LEU A 20 12.91 -6.82 20.03
N ARG A 21 12.49 -8.10 20.13
CA ARG A 21 11.08 -8.43 20.37
C ARG A 21 10.62 -7.93 21.74
N GLU A 22 11.39 -8.15 22.79
CA GLU A 22 11.10 -7.64 24.13
C GLU A 22 11.03 -6.10 24.16
N ALA A 23 11.95 -5.42 23.49
CA ALA A 23 11.95 -3.96 23.41
C ALA A 23 10.73 -3.43 22.65
N LEU A 24 10.30 -4.12 21.58
CA LEU A 24 9.07 -3.78 20.86
C LEU A 24 7.83 -4.07 21.69
N ASP A 25 7.77 -5.21 22.38
CA ASP A 25 6.66 -5.54 23.29
C ASP A 25 6.50 -4.43 24.34
N ALA A 26 7.59 -3.97 24.95
CA ALA A 26 7.55 -2.90 25.94
C ALA A 26 7.05 -1.56 25.38
N VAL A 27 7.45 -1.19 24.15
CA VAL A 27 7.02 0.06 23.52
C VAL A 27 5.58 -0.01 23.02
N MET A 28 5.16 -1.18 22.54
CA MET A 28 3.83 -1.39 21.99
C MET A 28 2.78 -1.59 23.08
N ALA A 29 3.15 -2.17 24.23
CA ALA A 29 2.25 -2.58 25.32
C ALA A 29 1.17 -1.56 25.73
N PRO A 30 1.43 -0.24 25.80
CA PRO A 30 0.39 0.73 26.15
C PRO A 30 -0.79 0.76 25.18
N PHE A 31 -0.60 0.31 23.94
CA PHE A 31 -1.61 0.31 22.88
C PHE A 31 -2.19 -1.08 22.60
N ASP A 32 -1.87 -2.10 23.42
CA ASP A 32 -2.46 -3.43 23.29
C ASP A 32 -3.90 -3.40 23.81
N ILE A 33 -4.87 -3.76 22.96
CA ILE A 33 -6.29 -3.85 23.30
C ILE A 33 -6.57 -4.98 24.32
N ASN A 34 -5.68 -5.97 24.38
CA ASN A 34 -5.75 -7.12 25.27
C ASN A 34 -4.89 -6.94 26.54
N ALA A 35 -4.37 -5.73 26.81
CA ALA A 35 -3.51 -5.46 27.98
C ALA A 35 -4.20 -5.67 29.33
N THR A 36 -5.53 -5.68 29.38
CA THR A 36 -6.34 -5.84 30.59
C THR A 36 -7.35 -6.97 30.41
N ASP A 37 -7.80 -7.55 31.53
CA ASP A 37 -8.81 -8.62 31.53
C ASP A 37 -10.15 -8.16 30.93
N ASP A 38 -10.47 -6.87 31.07
CA ASP A 38 -11.76 -6.26 30.72
C ASP A 38 -11.68 -5.28 29.53
N TRP A 39 -10.66 -5.42 28.65
CA TRP A 39 -10.39 -4.57 27.47
C TRP A 39 -9.73 -3.21 27.77
N ASN A 40 -8.67 -2.87 27.01
CA ASN A 40 -7.93 -1.61 27.17
C ASN A 40 -8.56 -0.49 26.32
N PRO A 41 -9.11 0.57 26.92
CA PRO A 41 -9.78 1.65 26.20
C PRO A 41 -8.86 2.50 25.32
N ASP A 42 -7.56 2.51 25.60
CA ASP A 42 -6.55 3.21 24.80
C ASP A 42 -5.87 2.26 23.79
N GLY A 43 -6.26 0.99 23.77
CA GLY A 43 -5.75 -0.04 22.89
C GLY A 43 -6.13 0.20 21.42
N GLN A 44 -5.16 0.00 20.54
CA GLN A 44 -5.31 0.19 19.09
C GLN A 44 -4.95 -1.06 18.28
N TRP A 45 -4.26 -2.03 18.87
CA TRP A 45 -3.87 -3.26 18.21
C TRP A 45 -4.13 -4.47 19.11
N ASP A 46 -4.36 -5.62 18.50
CA ASP A 46 -4.49 -6.93 19.14
C ASP A 46 -3.30 -7.85 18.85
N ARG A 47 -2.53 -7.55 17.80
CA ARG A 47 -1.25 -8.18 17.47
C ARG A 47 -0.33 -7.25 16.70
N TRP A 48 0.99 -7.45 16.84
CA TRP A 48 2.01 -6.81 16.00
C TRP A 48 3.00 -7.84 15.42
N CYS A 49 3.68 -7.45 14.35
CA CYS A 49 4.84 -8.16 13.80
C CYS A 49 5.82 -7.14 13.19
N ILE A 50 7.11 -7.49 13.11
CA ILE A 50 8.05 -6.73 12.28
C ILE A 50 7.81 -7.17 10.85
N ASP A 51 7.64 -6.22 9.94
CA ASP A 51 7.55 -6.53 8.53
C ASP A 51 8.22 -5.44 7.71
N ALA A 52 9.10 -5.84 6.79
CA ALA A 52 9.63 -4.97 5.75
C ALA A 52 8.88 -5.15 4.42
N GLY A 53 7.76 -5.88 4.42
CA GLY A 53 7.01 -6.29 3.23
C GLY A 53 7.62 -7.53 2.56
N ASP A 54 6.79 -8.35 1.93
CA ASP A 54 7.24 -9.60 1.30
C ASP A 54 8.19 -9.37 0.11
N GLU A 55 7.97 -8.30 -0.65
CA GLU A 55 8.82 -7.88 -1.77
C GLU A 55 9.77 -6.72 -1.41
N ASP A 56 9.58 -6.11 -0.24
CA ASP A 56 10.18 -4.82 0.14
C ASP A 56 11.29 -4.94 1.20
N ARG A 57 11.73 -6.17 1.49
CA ARG A 57 12.87 -6.43 2.38
C ARG A 57 14.12 -5.63 1.99
N PHE A 58 14.82 -5.13 2.99
CA PHE A 58 16.04 -4.34 2.80
C PHE A 58 17.12 -5.19 2.15
N ALA A 59 17.81 -4.60 1.17
CA ALA A 59 19.02 -5.19 0.63
C ALA A 59 20.13 -5.17 1.69
N VAL A 60 20.85 -6.28 1.78
CA VAL A 60 22.03 -6.45 2.65
C VAL A 60 23.27 -6.26 1.78
N ARG A 61 24.28 -5.57 2.31
CA ARG A 61 25.57 -5.48 1.59
C ARG A 61 26.20 -6.88 1.51
N PRO A 62 26.75 -7.29 0.35
CA PRO A 62 27.22 -8.66 0.14
C PRO A 62 28.19 -9.20 1.21
N GLU A 63 29.07 -8.35 1.74
CA GLU A 63 30.04 -8.70 2.77
C GLU A 63 29.43 -9.02 4.15
N TYR A 64 28.15 -8.71 4.37
CA TYR A 64 27.41 -8.98 5.61
C TYR A 64 26.30 -10.01 5.44
N ASP A 65 26.33 -10.79 4.35
CA ASP A 65 25.34 -11.86 4.18
C ASP A 65 25.39 -12.85 5.36
N GLY A 66 24.23 -13.07 5.97
CA GLY A 66 24.10 -13.91 7.16
C GLY A 66 24.66 -13.33 8.46
N ASP A 67 25.03 -12.05 8.53
CA ASP A 67 25.44 -11.41 9.79
C ASP A 67 24.34 -11.59 10.86
N PRO A 68 24.67 -12.08 12.07
CA PRO A 68 23.68 -12.38 13.11
C PRO A 68 22.95 -11.14 13.66
N ARG A 69 23.40 -9.94 13.29
CA ARG A 69 22.74 -8.67 13.63
C ARG A 69 21.60 -8.31 12.67
N LEU A 70 21.44 -9.03 11.57
CA LEU A 70 20.32 -8.86 10.65
C LEU A 70 19.05 -9.45 11.25
N ILE A 71 17.94 -8.74 11.06
CA ILE A 71 16.62 -9.17 11.50
C ILE A 71 15.99 -9.99 10.37
N LEU A 72 15.64 -11.24 10.69
CA LEU A 72 14.98 -12.16 9.77
C LEU A 72 13.76 -12.75 10.46
N GLN A 73 12.57 -12.36 10.02
CA GLN A 73 11.32 -12.93 10.48
C GLN A 73 11.13 -14.31 9.86
N ALA A 74 10.86 -15.29 10.72
CA ALA A 74 10.62 -16.66 10.31
C ALA A 74 9.20 -16.87 9.74
N THR A 75 8.27 -15.97 10.03
CA THR A 75 6.87 -16.06 9.61
C THR A 75 6.34 -14.72 9.11
N CYS A 76 5.40 -14.79 8.17
CA CYS A 76 4.61 -13.65 7.72
C CYS A 76 3.58 -13.24 8.80
N PRO A 77 2.96 -12.05 8.69
CA PRO A 77 1.93 -11.61 9.64
C PRO A 77 0.78 -12.62 9.78
N ASN A 78 0.40 -13.31 8.72
CA ASN A 78 -0.64 -14.34 8.71
C ASN A 78 -0.21 -15.67 9.38
N GLY A 79 1.06 -15.81 9.80
CA GLY A 79 1.60 -17.01 10.44
C GLY A 79 2.28 -18.00 9.48
N ASP A 80 2.19 -17.78 8.16
CA ASP A 80 2.83 -18.67 7.19
C ASP A 80 4.36 -18.60 7.28
N PRO A 81 5.08 -19.70 7.02
CA PRO A 81 6.53 -19.70 6.95
C PRO A 81 7.04 -18.69 5.93
N ARG A 82 7.99 -17.86 6.36
CA ARG A 82 8.58 -16.83 5.52
C ARG A 82 9.89 -17.33 4.92
N GLY A 83 9.95 -17.40 3.59
CA GLY A 83 11.14 -17.82 2.87
C GLY A 83 12.33 -16.88 3.10
N ARG A 84 13.54 -17.45 3.27
CA ARG A 84 14.78 -16.67 3.34
C ARG A 84 15.18 -16.25 1.93
N LEU A 85 15.35 -14.95 1.73
CA LEU A 85 15.79 -14.38 0.46
C LEU A 85 17.30 -14.04 0.55
N PRO A 86 18.13 -14.46 -0.42
CA PRO A 86 19.54 -14.08 -0.45
C PRO A 86 19.72 -12.56 -0.41
N LEU A 87 20.67 -12.07 0.40
CA LEU A 87 20.97 -10.64 0.53
C LEU A 87 19.76 -9.75 0.87
N ARG A 88 18.81 -10.29 1.63
CA ARG A 88 17.60 -9.56 2.06
C ARG A 88 17.30 -9.82 3.53
N CYS A 89 16.84 -8.78 4.22
CA CYS A 89 16.45 -8.85 5.63
C CYS A 89 15.26 -7.93 5.95
N ASP A 90 14.61 -8.17 7.07
CA ASP A 90 13.51 -7.34 7.57
C ASP A 90 14.02 -6.08 8.30
N GLY A 91 15.33 -6.03 8.58
CA GLY A 91 15.99 -4.86 9.15
C GLY A 91 17.36 -5.19 9.73
N GLY A 92 17.98 -4.21 10.35
CA GLY A 92 19.26 -4.37 11.03
C GLY A 92 20.01 -3.05 11.18
N PRO A 93 21.24 -3.08 11.73
CA PRO A 93 22.07 -1.89 11.82
C PRO A 93 22.29 -1.25 10.44
N ARG A 94 22.13 0.08 10.37
CA ARG A 94 22.23 0.87 9.12
C ARG A 94 23.49 0.58 8.29
N GLY A 95 24.61 0.28 8.95
CA GLY A 95 25.89 -0.02 8.29
C GLY A 95 25.93 -1.35 7.54
N LEU A 96 25.00 -2.28 7.82
CA LEU A 96 24.92 -3.59 7.15
C LEU A 96 23.99 -3.57 5.93
N LEU A 97 23.14 -2.56 5.84
CA LEU A 97 22.12 -2.45 4.81
C LEU A 97 22.63 -1.65 3.61
N ASP A 98 22.14 -2.03 2.44
CA ASP A 98 22.34 -1.32 1.19
C ASP A 98 21.05 -0.56 0.82
N PHE A 99 20.93 0.67 1.32
CA PHE A 99 19.78 1.52 1.01
C PHE A 99 19.73 1.96 -0.45
N HIS A 100 20.87 1.99 -1.15
CA HIS A 100 20.90 2.33 -2.57
C HIS A 100 20.26 1.20 -3.38
N ALA A 101 20.74 -0.03 -3.20
CA ALA A 101 20.16 -1.20 -3.86
C ALA A 101 18.69 -1.41 -3.46
N THR A 102 18.33 -1.13 -2.20
CA THR A 102 16.92 -1.18 -1.75
C THR A 102 16.07 -0.17 -2.52
N ARG A 103 16.54 1.07 -2.67
CA ARG A 103 15.84 2.13 -3.41
C ARG A 103 15.71 1.80 -4.89
N GLU A 104 16.78 1.34 -5.53
CA GLU A 104 16.75 0.94 -6.94
C GLU A 104 15.75 -0.19 -7.19
N ALA A 105 15.74 -1.20 -6.32
CA ALA A 105 14.78 -2.30 -6.42
C ALA A 105 13.34 -1.82 -6.25
N ALA A 106 13.08 -0.93 -5.28
CA ALA A 106 11.75 -0.35 -5.08
C ALA A 106 11.29 0.49 -6.28
N VAL A 107 12.18 1.31 -6.86
CA VAL A 107 11.89 2.07 -8.08
C VAL A 107 11.61 1.13 -9.26
N GLY A 108 12.39 0.06 -9.40
CA GLY A 108 12.18 -0.96 -10.43
C GLY A 108 10.81 -1.63 -10.32
N ARG A 109 10.42 -2.06 -9.12
CA ARG A 109 9.10 -2.65 -8.85
C ARG A 109 7.97 -1.66 -9.12
N ALA A 110 8.09 -0.43 -8.61
CA ALA A 110 7.08 0.61 -8.84
C ALA A 110 6.90 0.89 -10.33
N ARG A 111 8.00 0.96 -11.10
CA ARG A 111 7.96 1.12 -12.56
C ARG A 111 7.27 -0.07 -13.24
N ALA A 112 7.65 -1.30 -12.90
CA ALA A 112 7.07 -2.49 -13.50
C ALA A 112 5.56 -2.60 -13.21
N ARG A 113 5.15 -2.34 -11.96
CA ARG A 113 3.74 -2.30 -11.57
C ARG A 113 2.98 -1.22 -12.33
N TRP A 114 3.54 -0.01 -12.42
CA TRP A 114 2.93 1.07 -13.19
C TRP A 114 2.78 0.70 -14.67
N GLN A 115 3.81 0.12 -15.30
CA GLN A 115 3.73 -0.33 -16.69
C GLN A 115 2.61 -1.34 -16.90
N ALA A 116 2.51 -2.35 -16.02
CA ALA A 116 1.45 -3.35 -16.07
C ALA A 116 0.06 -2.73 -15.87
N GLU A 117 -0.09 -1.78 -14.92
CA GLU A 117 -1.32 -1.00 -14.72
C GLU A 117 -1.70 -0.23 -16.00
N GLN A 118 -0.75 0.43 -16.65
CA GLN A 118 -1.00 1.20 -17.87
C GLN A 118 -1.34 0.31 -19.08
N GLU A 119 -0.70 -0.84 -19.23
CA GLU A 119 -1.02 -1.81 -20.29
C GLU A 119 -2.45 -2.33 -20.13
N ASP A 120 -2.84 -2.72 -18.92
CA ASP A 120 -4.19 -3.16 -18.62
C ASP A 120 -5.22 -2.06 -18.86
N PHE A 121 -4.91 -0.83 -18.44
CA PHE A 121 -5.79 0.32 -18.68
C PHE A 121 -5.94 0.62 -20.18
N ALA A 122 -4.85 0.57 -20.95
CA ALA A 122 -4.85 0.76 -22.40
C ALA A 122 -5.76 -0.27 -23.11
N ARG A 123 -5.73 -1.53 -22.67
CA ARG A 123 -6.63 -2.57 -23.19
C ARG A 123 -8.09 -2.30 -22.82
N LEU A 124 -8.34 -1.85 -21.59
CA LEU A 124 -9.70 -1.52 -21.15
C LEU A 124 -10.28 -0.35 -21.95
N VAL A 125 -9.54 0.75 -22.13
CA VAL A 125 -10.05 1.91 -22.87
C VAL A 125 -10.28 1.63 -24.35
N ALA A 126 -9.69 0.57 -24.91
CA ALA A 126 -10.01 0.12 -26.28
C ALA A 126 -11.42 -0.48 -26.39
N ASP A 127 -11.99 -1.00 -25.30
CA ASP A 127 -13.30 -1.65 -25.26
C ASP A 127 -14.46 -0.68 -24.93
N TYR A 128 -14.17 0.54 -24.45
CA TYR A 128 -15.18 1.48 -23.94
C TYR A 128 -14.98 2.92 -24.44
N PRO A 129 -16.05 3.73 -24.54
CA PRO A 129 -15.91 5.17 -24.78
C PRO A 129 -15.03 5.83 -23.72
N SER A 130 -14.28 6.86 -24.13
CA SER A 130 -13.49 7.69 -23.22
C SER A 130 -14.37 8.29 -22.13
N ALA A 131 -13.87 8.35 -20.90
CA ALA A 131 -14.53 9.00 -19.78
C ALA A 131 -13.83 10.31 -19.39
N GLU A 132 -14.61 11.28 -18.95
CA GLU A 132 -14.15 12.51 -18.32
C GLU A 132 -13.83 12.28 -16.82
N PRO A 133 -12.79 12.96 -16.29
CA PRO A 133 -12.45 12.89 -14.86
C PRO A 133 -13.53 13.54 -13.98
N LEU A 134 -13.64 13.09 -12.72
CA LEU A 134 -14.59 13.63 -11.73
C LEU A 134 -14.43 15.15 -11.56
N THR A 135 -13.19 15.65 -11.67
CA THR A 135 -12.89 17.09 -11.57
C THR A 135 -13.72 17.92 -12.57
N ALA A 136 -13.94 17.44 -13.80
CA ALA A 136 -14.74 18.15 -14.81
C ALA A 136 -16.23 18.24 -14.41
N PHE A 137 -16.78 17.20 -13.77
CA PHE A 137 -18.14 17.21 -13.24
C PHE A 137 -18.27 18.16 -12.04
N LEU A 138 -17.28 18.18 -11.14
CA LEU A 138 -17.25 19.09 -10.00
C LEU A 138 -17.08 20.57 -10.42
N GLU A 139 -16.35 20.84 -11.50
CA GLU A 139 -16.26 22.18 -12.08
C GLU A 139 -17.60 22.66 -12.64
N ARG A 140 -18.33 21.80 -13.36
CA ARG A 140 -19.69 22.09 -13.81
C ARG A 140 -20.63 22.39 -12.64
N HIS A 141 -20.51 21.65 -11.54
CA HIS A 141 -21.29 21.90 -10.32
C HIS A 141 -20.99 23.29 -9.76
N ARG A 142 -19.70 23.64 -9.58
CA ARG A 142 -19.28 24.94 -9.06
C ARG A 142 -19.72 26.12 -9.94
N GLY A 143 -19.72 25.94 -11.27
CA GLY A 143 -20.16 26.95 -12.22
C GLY A 143 -21.67 27.09 -12.36
N SER A 144 -22.45 26.14 -11.85
CA SER A 144 -23.91 26.14 -11.96
C SER A 144 -24.53 26.75 -10.71
N SER A 145 -25.21 27.89 -10.84
CA SER A 145 -25.99 28.50 -9.75
C SER A 145 -27.21 27.65 -9.39
N GLY A 146 -27.00 26.53 -8.69
CA GLY A 146 -28.04 25.61 -8.21
C GLY A 146 -28.57 24.59 -9.23
N GLY A 147 -28.21 24.73 -10.51
CA GLY A 147 -28.74 23.86 -11.59
C GLY A 147 -28.10 22.47 -11.70
N TYR A 148 -26.99 22.22 -11.00
CA TYR A 148 -26.28 20.95 -11.07
C TYR A 148 -25.72 20.57 -9.70
N PRO A 149 -26.45 19.83 -8.85
CA PRO A 149 -26.00 19.46 -7.51
C PRO A 149 -24.75 18.57 -7.50
N ARG A 150 -23.95 18.64 -6.43
CA ARG A 150 -22.72 17.82 -6.28
C ARG A 150 -23.00 16.32 -6.38
N GLU A 151 -24.07 15.85 -5.74
CA GLU A 151 -24.46 14.43 -5.75
C GLU A 151 -24.75 13.95 -7.18
N GLN A 152 -25.42 14.78 -7.99
CA GLN A 152 -25.65 14.50 -9.40
C GLN A 152 -24.32 14.48 -10.18
N ALA A 153 -23.40 15.42 -9.90
CA ALA A 153 -22.09 15.46 -10.54
C ALA A 153 -21.27 14.18 -10.30
N VAL A 154 -21.28 13.69 -9.05
CA VAL A 154 -20.66 12.41 -8.69
C VAL A 154 -21.37 11.26 -9.40
N ALA A 155 -22.71 11.20 -9.33
CA ALA A 155 -23.48 10.14 -9.96
C ALA A 155 -23.25 10.05 -11.48
N ASP A 156 -23.21 11.19 -12.17
CA ASP A 156 -22.96 11.25 -13.61
C ASP A 156 -21.55 10.78 -13.98
N HIS A 157 -20.53 11.15 -13.18
CA HIS A 157 -19.17 10.62 -13.36
C HIS A 157 -19.14 9.09 -13.25
N HIS A 158 -19.77 8.54 -12.21
CA HIS A 158 -19.86 7.09 -12.00
C HIS A 158 -20.75 6.37 -13.02
N ALA A 159 -21.64 7.08 -13.71
CA ALA A 159 -22.49 6.52 -14.75
C ALA A 159 -21.73 6.25 -16.07
N GLN A 160 -20.55 6.84 -16.25
CA GLN A 160 -19.77 6.69 -17.49
C GLN A 160 -19.38 5.22 -17.73
N PRO A 161 -19.50 4.67 -18.96
CA PRO A 161 -19.28 3.25 -19.24
C PRO A 161 -17.92 2.72 -18.77
N LEU A 162 -16.85 3.47 -19.04
CA LEU A 162 -15.49 3.10 -18.62
C LEU A 162 -15.33 3.12 -17.10
N VAL A 163 -15.90 4.10 -16.41
CA VAL A 163 -15.86 4.19 -14.93
C VAL A 163 -16.62 3.03 -14.32
N ARG A 164 -17.81 2.69 -14.84
CA ARG A 164 -18.57 1.50 -14.42
C ARG A 164 -17.80 0.21 -14.64
N ALA A 165 -17.09 0.09 -15.77
CA ALA A 165 -16.27 -1.09 -16.05
C ALA A 165 -15.15 -1.24 -15.03
N LEU A 166 -14.43 -0.16 -14.72
CA LEU A 166 -13.37 -0.13 -13.68
C LEU A 166 -13.92 -0.53 -12.30
N SER A 167 -15.11 -0.04 -11.94
CA SER A 167 -15.76 -0.35 -10.66
C SER A 167 -16.31 -1.79 -10.58
N HIS A 168 -16.41 -2.51 -11.70
CA HIS A 168 -17.05 -3.83 -11.72
C HIS A 168 -16.05 -4.95 -11.48
N ARG A 169 -16.37 -5.89 -10.57
CA ARG A 169 -15.50 -7.01 -10.18
C ARG A 169 -14.97 -7.87 -11.35
N SER A 170 -15.70 -7.97 -12.46
CA SER A 170 -15.25 -8.73 -13.63
C SER A 170 -14.10 -8.08 -14.40
N ALA A 171 -13.88 -6.76 -14.25
CA ALA A 171 -12.72 -6.12 -14.86
C ALA A 171 -11.40 -6.69 -14.32
N TRP A 172 -11.43 -7.31 -13.15
CA TRP A 172 -10.28 -7.72 -12.36
C TRP A 172 -9.79 -9.10 -12.76
N ASP A 173 -10.74 -9.96 -13.10
CA ASP A 173 -10.46 -11.25 -13.72
C ASP A 173 -9.80 -11.06 -15.09
N ARG A 174 -10.12 -9.96 -15.78
CA ARG A 174 -9.64 -9.64 -17.13
C ARG A 174 -8.41 -8.72 -17.15
N TYR A 175 -8.26 -7.87 -16.14
CA TYR A 175 -7.25 -6.83 -16.01
C TYR A 175 -6.70 -6.84 -14.56
N PRO A 176 -5.89 -7.86 -14.22
CA PRO A 176 -5.48 -8.13 -12.85
C PRO A 176 -4.63 -7.01 -12.24
N HIS A 177 -4.01 -6.16 -13.05
CA HIS A 177 -3.11 -5.12 -12.55
C HIS A 177 -3.85 -3.85 -12.12
N LEU A 178 -5.12 -3.64 -12.49
CA LEU A 178 -5.84 -2.39 -12.19
C LEU A 178 -6.15 -2.16 -10.69
N GLY A 179 -5.99 -3.18 -9.82
CA GLY A 179 -5.76 -3.07 -8.36
C GLY A 179 -6.93 -2.58 -7.48
N LEU A 180 -7.12 -3.16 -6.27
CA LEU A 180 -8.37 -3.22 -5.43
C LEU A 180 -8.80 -1.89 -4.82
N TRP A 181 -9.26 -0.97 -5.65
CA TRP A 181 -9.93 0.25 -5.24
C TRP A 181 -11.44 0.06 -5.37
N VAL A 182 -12.12 -0.17 -4.24
CA VAL A 182 -13.55 0.18 -4.18
C VAL A 182 -13.58 1.69 -4.43
N LEU A 183 -14.02 2.09 -5.61
CA LEU A 183 -14.18 3.48 -5.97
C LEU A 183 -15.26 4.06 -5.05
N GLY A 184 -14.83 4.59 -3.91
CA GLY A 184 -15.67 5.39 -3.04
C GLY A 184 -16.27 6.57 -3.82
N PRO A 185 -17.31 7.23 -3.29
CA PRO A 185 -18.06 8.25 -4.02
C PRO A 185 -17.17 9.36 -4.59
N ASP A 186 -16.05 9.67 -3.94
CA ASP A 186 -15.12 10.72 -4.36
C ASP A 186 -13.91 10.21 -5.16
N SER A 187 -13.93 8.96 -5.63
CA SER A 187 -12.83 8.40 -6.40
C SER A 187 -12.87 8.87 -7.85
N ASP A 188 -11.70 9.25 -8.37
CA ASP A 188 -11.51 9.64 -9.77
C ASP A 188 -10.47 8.72 -10.43
N PRO A 189 -10.88 7.54 -10.90
CA PRO A 189 -9.95 6.58 -11.49
C PRO A 189 -9.36 7.11 -12.80
N ILE A 190 -10.11 7.97 -13.52
CA ILE A 190 -9.65 8.52 -14.78
C ILE A 190 -8.44 9.43 -14.55
N THR A 191 -8.52 10.36 -13.60
CA THR A 191 -7.37 11.19 -13.22
C THR A 191 -6.18 10.33 -12.77
N ARG A 192 -6.43 9.25 -12.02
CA ARG A 192 -5.36 8.34 -11.57
C ARG A 192 -4.58 7.72 -12.74
N PHE A 193 -5.27 7.14 -13.72
CA PHE A 193 -4.63 6.41 -14.83
C PHE A 193 -4.13 7.31 -15.98
N THR A 194 -4.60 8.56 -16.03
CA THR A 194 -4.20 9.54 -17.06
C THR A 194 -3.19 10.57 -16.56
N ARG A 195 -2.88 10.59 -15.25
CA ARG A 195 -1.83 11.43 -14.66
C ARG A 195 -0.48 11.13 -15.30
N ASP A 196 0.27 12.18 -15.64
CA ASP A 196 1.68 12.06 -15.97
C ASP A 196 2.49 11.85 -14.67
N PRO A 197 3.09 10.67 -14.45
CA PRO A 197 3.87 10.41 -13.24
C PRO A 197 5.17 11.22 -13.18
N GLN A 198 5.64 11.82 -14.29
CA GLN A 198 6.82 12.68 -14.30
C GLN A 198 6.54 14.10 -13.82
N ALA A 199 5.27 14.51 -13.73
CA ALA A 199 4.90 15.85 -13.25
C ALA A 199 5.13 16.04 -11.74
N ASP A 200 5.38 14.97 -10.99
CA ASP A 200 5.48 14.96 -9.52
C ASP A 200 6.83 14.50 -8.97
N LEU A 201 7.82 14.29 -9.86
CA LEU A 201 9.21 13.95 -9.53
C LEU A 201 10.11 15.17 -9.73
#